data_AF-A0A2P4P3J4-F1
#
_entry.id   AF-A0A2P4P3J4-F1
#
_cell.length_a   1.000
_cell.length_b   1.000
_cell.length_c   1.000
_cell.angle_alpha   90.00
_cell.angle_beta   90.00
_cell.angle_gamma   90.00
#
_symmetry.space_group_name_H-M   'P 1'
#
loop_
_entity.id
_entity.type
_entity.pdbx_description
1 polymer ?
#
loop_
_entity_poly.entity_id
_entity_poly.type
_entity_poly.pdbx_seq_one_letter_code
_entity_poly.pdbx_strand_id
1 'polypeptide(L)'
;MDIRNILAERSLVEYYTDGSLTPSTPITMGKQNPNLVYTNMDAAFCVNNKPHLSVQANLSLWPSSTRSELVAIFMALLTAPMNAIIKIYTDSQNAICMINNHHNKSGRKLLKQTNSLILLKINILLQEKKMELILEKVKGHSGDAMNEMADELAKSTGNSNHYFNNRFNYSNRTVRFFPIFKQIPIEYNLRKFIKTLMNTRVAAEWSILKTNEYETPINWNITWNLIYRYKGFNCISVKKYWHLIFITKLFAKLLPIGTILLQKKPNIYKDFVCPRCNANKEESRYHFIECDANKKLWPIIKNKMQDDLVPIIQKLNDSPENSSKIISEKLNQILGSQHDNNKFTDFCLLALEAKINTNFSKISKQTFGLSESKNILLLASLLDSCIIHFKELIWLPRCNATVAWEKARNIRRKDKLNRSENMDRYYKSSHQNSKHLRQDKQYLKENNLIDSQEYQIVVLDDIPIEQKSVQSETSLNENPILSKFHRVGKKAHDQMCLLISNNWWYSWAYKKTKKIINNVVIDL
;
A
#
# COMPACT_ATOMS: atom_id res chain seq x y z
N MET A 1 -10.23 -38.95 -28.45
CA MET A 1 -10.15 -38.73 -29.91
C MET A 1 -9.41 -37.42 -30.13
N ASP A 2 -8.39 -37.37 -30.98
CA ASP A 2 -7.64 -36.12 -31.21
C ASP A 2 -8.40 -35.24 -32.19
N ILE A 3 -9.02 -34.17 -31.69
CA ILE A 3 -9.79 -33.20 -32.49
C ILE A 3 -8.95 -32.68 -33.66
N ARG A 4 -7.62 -32.53 -33.49
CA ARG A 4 -6.72 -32.07 -34.57
C ARG A 4 -6.74 -33.00 -35.77
N ASN A 5 -6.67 -34.31 -35.53
CA ASN A 5 -6.64 -35.29 -36.61
C ASN A 5 -7.96 -35.32 -37.39
N ILE A 6 -9.08 -35.12 -36.69
CA ILE A 6 -10.41 -35.05 -37.31
C ILE A 6 -10.58 -33.80 -38.18
N LEU A 7 -9.90 -32.71 -37.82
CA LEU A 7 -9.99 -31.43 -38.53
C LEU A 7 -8.87 -31.21 -39.55
N ALA A 8 -7.88 -32.12 -39.64
CA ALA A 8 -6.62 -31.91 -40.35
C ALA A 8 -6.77 -31.46 -41.82
N GLU A 9 -7.79 -31.97 -42.51
CA GLU A 9 -8.03 -31.71 -43.94
C GLU A 9 -9.00 -30.55 -44.21
N ARG A 10 -9.52 -29.89 -43.17
CA ARG A 10 -10.50 -28.81 -43.35
C ARG A 10 -9.83 -27.50 -43.73
N SER A 11 -10.34 -26.86 -44.78
CA SER A 11 -9.95 -25.50 -45.18
C SER A 11 -10.69 -24.40 -44.41
N LEU A 12 -11.89 -24.71 -43.90
CA LEU A 12 -12.70 -23.84 -43.04
C LEU A 12 -13.11 -24.59 -41.78
N VAL A 13 -12.86 -23.99 -40.62
CA VAL A 13 -13.36 -24.51 -39.34
C VAL A 13 -14.03 -23.39 -38.55
N GLU A 14 -15.22 -23.71 -38.05
CA GLU A 14 -16.02 -22.80 -37.26
C GLU A 14 -16.09 -23.29 -35.80
N TYR A 15 -15.86 -22.39 -34.85
CA TYR A 15 -15.87 -22.68 -33.41
C TYR A 15 -16.78 -21.70 -32.67
N TYR A 16 -17.35 -22.18 -31.58
CA TYR A 16 -17.94 -21.34 -30.53
C TYR A 16 -17.06 -21.42 -29.29
N THR A 17 -16.82 -20.29 -28.63
CA THR A 17 -15.94 -20.19 -27.47
C THR A 17 -16.57 -19.35 -26.37
N ASP A 18 -16.37 -19.78 -25.12
CA ASP A 18 -16.82 -19.02 -23.95
C ASP A 18 -15.83 -19.18 -22.78
N GLY A 19 -15.82 -18.20 -21.88
CA GLY A 19 -15.04 -18.17 -20.67
C GLY A 19 -15.86 -17.73 -19.45
N SER A 20 -15.89 -18.55 -18.41
CA SER A 20 -16.59 -18.23 -17.17
C SER A 20 -15.63 -17.68 -16.11
N LEU A 21 -16.16 -16.82 -15.23
CA LEU A 21 -15.51 -16.40 -13.99
C LEU A 21 -16.57 -16.35 -12.91
N THR A 22 -16.55 -17.29 -11.97
CA THR A 22 -17.53 -17.38 -10.89
C THR A 22 -16.86 -17.17 -9.53
N PRO A 23 -17.47 -16.41 -8.61
CA PRO A 23 -17.06 -16.43 -7.21
C PRO A 23 -17.32 -17.83 -6.66
N SER A 24 -16.28 -18.50 -6.18
CA SER A 24 -16.43 -19.80 -5.53
C SER A 24 -16.69 -19.59 -4.03
N THR A 25 -17.80 -20.13 -3.55
CA THR A 25 -18.03 -20.35 -2.12
C THR A 25 -17.26 -21.62 -1.72
N PRO A 26 -16.33 -21.56 -0.75
CA PRO A 26 -15.54 -22.74 -0.39
C PRO A 26 -16.43 -23.80 0.27
N ILE A 27 -16.52 -24.97 -0.36
CA ILE A 27 -17.37 -26.09 0.10
C ILE A 27 -16.64 -26.93 1.18
N THR A 28 -15.34 -26.72 1.40
CA THR A 28 -14.52 -27.55 2.31
C THR A 28 -14.06 -26.81 3.56
N MET A 29 -14.41 -27.38 4.72
CA MET A 29 -14.06 -26.99 6.10
C MET A 29 -12.56 -27.12 6.44
N GLY A 30 -11.65 -26.60 5.61
CA GLY A 30 -10.23 -26.50 5.92
C GLY A 30 -9.86 -25.05 6.16
N LYS A 31 -9.23 -24.74 7.31
CA LYS A 31 -8.75 -23.40 7.76
C LYS A 31 -8.55 -22.38 6.61
N GLN A 32 -9.60 -21.67 6.23
CA GLN A 32 -9.55 -20.65 5.19
C GLN A 32 -10.25 -19.38 5.67
N ASN A 33 -9.71 -18.24 5.29
CA ASN A 33 -10.14 -16.95 5.81
C ASN A 33 -11.50 -16.56 5.19
N PRO A 34 -12.55 -16.32 5.98
CA PRO A 34 -13.89 -15.99 5.46
C PRO A 34 -13.94 -14.65 4.71
N ASN A 35 -12.87 -13.85 4.76
CA ASN A 35 -12.73 -12.60 4.00
C ASN A 35 -12.01 -12.79 2.67
N LEU A 36 -11.91 -14.01 2.12
CA LEU A 36 -11.27 -14.29 0.83
C LEU A 36 -12.33 -14.78 -0.16
N VAL A 37 -12.54 -14.02 -1.24
CA VAL A 37 -13.34 -14.45 -2.38
C VAL A 37 -12.39 -15.26 -3.25
N TYR A 38 -12.63 -16.57 -3.26
CA TYR A 38 -12.00 -17.46 -4.22
C TYR A 38 -12.77 -17.34 -5.54
N THR A 39 -12.08 -17.49 -6.66
CA THR A 39 -12.72 -17.41 -7.99
C THR A 39 -12.35 -18.64 -8.79
N ASN A 40 -13.36 -19.29 -9.35
CA ASN A 40 -13.19 -20.31 -10.39
C ASN A 40 -13.23 -19.61 -11.74
N MET A 41 -12.32 -19.99 -12.62
CA MET A 41 -12.20 -19.42 -13.95
C MET A 41 -11.98 -20.55 -14.92
N ASP A 42 -12.84 -20.66 -15.92
CA ASP A 42 -12.92 -21.82 -16.79
C ASP A 42 -13.12 -21.35 -18.22
N ALA A 43 -12.67 -22.15 -19.19
CA ALA A 43 -12.73 -21.82 -20.60
C ALA A 43 -13.16 -23.06 -21.39
N ALA A 44 -13.98 -22.85 -22.40
CA ALA A 44 -14.44 -23.94 -23.25
C ALA A 44 -14.59 -23.52 -24.72
N PHE A 45 -14.52 -24.50 -25.61
CA PHE A 45 -14.93 -24.34 -26.99
C PHE A 45 -15.64 -25.59 -27.51
N CYS A 46 -16.48 -25.42 -28.52
CA CYS A 46 -17.05 -26.50 -29.30
C CYS A 46 -16.95 -26.18 -30.81
N VAL A 47 -16.84 -27.23 -31.64
CA VAL A 47 -16.84 -27.09 -33.11
C VAL A 47 -18.29 -26.98 -33.61
N ASN A 48 -18.54 -26.04 -34.51
CA ASN A 48 -19.88 -25.84 -35.07
C ASN A 48 -20.43 -27.14 -35.70
N ASN A 49 -21.71 -27.43 -35.44
CA ASN A 49 -22.41 -28.64 -35.89
C ASN A 49 -21.73 -29.97 -35.48
N LYS A 50 -20.75 -29.95 -34.57
CA LYS A 50 -20.04 -31.13 -34.03
C LYS A 50 -19.77 -30.96 -32.53
N PRO A 51 -20.82 -30.91 -31.69
CA PRO A 51 -20.69 -30.59 -30.26
C PRO A 51 -19.84 -31.59 -29.45
N HIS A 52 -19.76 -32.83 -29.92
CA HIS A 52 -18.88 -33.87 -29.35
C HIS A 52 -17.38 -33.55 -29.54
N LEU A 53 -17.03 -32.62 -30.44
CA LEU A 53 -15.69 -32.06 -30.58
C LEU A 53 -15.60 -30.77 -29.76
N SER A 54 -15.53 -30.93 -28.44
CA SER A 54 -15.42 -29.84 -27.48
C SER A 54 -14.26 -30.07 -26.51
N VAL A 55 -13.74 -28.98 -25.96
CA VAL A 55 -12.70 -29.01 -24.94
C VAL A 55 -13.06 -27.99 -23.88
N GLN A 56 -12.79 -28.35 -22.63
CA GLN A 56 -12.92 -27.51 -21.46
C GLN A 56 -11.61 -27.52 -20.68
N ALA A 57 -11.27 -26.41 -20.03
CA ALA A 57 -10.11 -26.31 -19.16
C ALA A 57 -10.34 -25.33 -18.02
N ASN A 58 -9.78 -25.67 -16.86
CA ASN A 58 -9.76 -24.85 -15.67
C ASN A 58 -8.54 -23.92 -15.72
N LEU A 59 -8.71 -22.69 -15.28
CA LEU A 59 -7.65 -21.71 -15.20
C LEU A 59 -7.38 -21.35 -13.75
N SER A 60 -6.12 -21.02 -13.49
CA SER A 60 -5.71 -20.42 -12.24
C SER A 60 -4.91 -19.15 -12.52
N LEU A 61 -4.82 -18.31 -11.49
CA LEU A 61 -4.03 -17.08 -11.47
C LEU A 61 -4.57 -16.00 -12.43
N TRP A 62 -4.43 -14.75 -12.01
CA TRP A 62 -4.89 -13.56 -12.75
C TRP A 62 -6.38 -13.60 -13.11
N PRO A 63 -7.30 -13.83 -12.15
CA PRO A 63 -8.72 -14.03 -12.46
C PRO A 63 -9.32 -12.81 -13.19
N SER A 64 -9.93 -13.09 -14.33
CA SER A 64 -10.53 -12.12 -15.25
C SER A 64 -11.40 -12.87 -16.26
N SER A 65 -12.66 -12.47 -16.45
CA SER A 65 -13.52 -13.09 -17.49
C SER A 65 -12.88 -13.00 -18.87
N THR A 66 -12.32 -11.84 -19.23
CA THR A 66 -11.59 -11.69 -20.51
C THR A 66 -10.40 -12.64 -20.64
N ARG A 67 -9.80 -13.10 -19.54
CA ARG A 67 -8.70 -14.08 -19.60
C ARG A 67 -9.22 -15.48 -19.94
N SER A 68 -10.31 -15.95 -19.33
CA SER A 68 -10.90 -17.25 -19.69
C SER A 68 -11.31 -17.27 -21.15
N GLU A 69 -11.92 -16.20 -21.64
CA GLU A 69 -12.32 -16.02 -23.04
C GLU A 69 -11.14 -16.12 -24.02
N LEU A 70 -10.03 -15.41 -23.72
CA LEU A 70 -8.82 -15.49 -24.53
C LEU A 70 -8.21 -16.90 -24.53
N VAL A 71 -8.32 -17.63 -23.41
CA VAL A 71 -7.85 -19.01 -23.34
C VAL A 71 -8.76 -19.95 -24.12
N ALA A 72 -10.08 -19.75 -24.11
CA ALA A 72 -11.02 -20.50 -24.93
C ALA A 72 -10.68 -20.39 -26.42
N ILE A 73 -10.47 -19.17 -26.90
CA ILE A 73 -10.00 -18.89 -28.27
C ILE A 73 -8.66 -19.56 -28.54
N PHE A 74 -7.69 -19.45 -27.63
CA PHE A 74 -6.38 -20.07 -27.79
C PHE A 74 -6.47 -21.60 -27.91
N MET A 75 -7.32 -22.24 -27.10
CA MET A 75 -7.54 -23.69 -27.17
C MET A 75 -8.19 -24.12 -28.49
N ALA A 76 -9.17 -23.36 -28.99
CA ALA A 76 -9.76 -23.64 -30.31
C ALA A 76 -8.70 -23.61 -31.42
N LEU A 77 -7.88 -22.55 -31.46
CA LEU A 77 -6.79 -22.39 -32.43
C LEU A 77 -5.70 -23.47 -32.31
N LEU A 78 -5.49 -24.04 -31.11
CA LEU A 78 -4.59 -25.17 -30.95
C LEU A 78 -5.09 -26.38 -31.73
N THR A 79 -6.40 -26.58 -31.87
CA THR A 79 -6.98 -27.72 -32.61
C THR A 79 -7.14 -27.48 -34.10
N ALA A 80 -7.10 -26.23 -34.53
CA ALA A 80 -7.26 -25.85 -35.94
C ALA A 80 -6.14 -26.40 -36.86
N PRO A 81 -6.46 -26.78 -38.10
CA PRO A 81 -5.49 -27.21 -39.10
C PRO A 81 -4.62 -26.06 -39.63
N MET A 82 -3.52 -26.38 -40.31
CA MET A 82 -2.65 -25.38 -40.94
C MET A 82 -3.27 -24.82 -42.23
N ASN A 83 -2.95 -23.57 -42.56
CA ASN A 83 -3.41 -22.85 -43.77
C ASN A 83 -4.94 -22.75 -43.91
N ALA A 84 -5.68 -22.87 -42.80
CA ALA A 84 -7.14 -22.82 -42.80
C ALA A 84 -7.69 -21.44 -42.40
N ILE A 85 -8.90 -21.16 -42.87
CA ILE A 85 -9.72 -20.05 -42.41
C ILE A 85 -10.45 -20.53 -41.15
N ILE A 86 -10.26 -19.81 -40.06
CA ILE A 86 -10.84 -20.13 -38.76
C ILE A 86 -11.82 -19.03 -38.38
N LYS A 87 -13.08 -19.42 -38.24
CA LYS A 87 -14.15 -18.53 -37.81
C LYS A 87 -14.52 -18.86 -36.37
N ILE A 88 -14.45 -17.89 -35.47
CA ILE A 88 -14.77 -18.08 -34.06
C ILE A 88 -15.90 -17.12 -33.67
N TYR A 89 -16.97 -17.71 -33.13
CA TYR A 89 -18.10 -17.03 -32.54
C TYR A 89 -17.88 -16.90 -31.03
N THR A 90 -17.89 -15.68 -30.51
CA THR A 90 -17.74 -15.37 -29.07
C THR A 90 -18.60 -14.18 -28.70
N ASP A 91 -19.16 -14.15 -27.49
CA ASP A 91 -19.91 -12.99 -26.99
C ASP A 91 -18.98 -11.90 -26.41
N SER A 92 -17.69 -12.22 -26.23
CA SER A 92 -16.70 -11.40 -25.56
C SER A 92 -16.09 -10.33 -26.48
N GLN A 93 -16.74 -9.17 -26.54
CA GLN A 93 -16.20 -8.00 -27.26
C GLN A 93 -14.81 -7.59 -26.77
N ASN A 94 -14.52 -7.80 -25.49
CA ASN A 94 -13.21 -7.48 -24.92
C ASN A 94 -12.12 -8.39 -25.50
N ALA A 95 -12.38 -9.69 -25.64
CA ALA A 95 -11.43 -10.63 -26.24
C ALA A 95 -11.16 -10.26 -27.71
N ILE A 96 -12.21 -10.00 -28.49
CA ILE A 96 -12.12 -9.55 -29.90
C ILE A 96 -11.26 -8.28 -30.00
N CYS A 97 -11.58 -7.26 -29.20
CA CYS A 97 -10.85 -6.00 -29.18
C CYS A 97 -9.38 -6.19 -28.80
N MET A 98 -9.06 -7.08 -27.86
CA MET A 98 -7.68 -7.31 -27.43
C MET A 98 -6.84 -8.02 -28.50
N ILE A 99 -7.42 -8.98 -29.24
CA ILE A 99 -6.76 -9.71 -30.33
C ILE A 99 -6.53 -8.76 -31.51
N ASN A 100 -7.56 -8.07 -31.97
CA ASN A 100 -7.46 -7.13 -33.11
C ASN A 100 -6.46 -6.01 -32.86
N ASN A 101 -6.37 -5.53 -31.61
CA ASN A 101 -5.41 -4.48 -31.23
C ASN A 101 -4.01 -5.01 -30.91
N HIS A 102 -3.71 -6.31 -31.03
CA HIS A 102 -2.39 -6.86 -30.63
C HIS A 102 -1.29 -6.60 -31.67
N HIS A 103 -1.66 -6.39 -32.94
CA HIS A 103 -0.69 -6.25 -34.04
C HIS A 103 0.29 -5.08 -33.81
N ASN A 104 1.56 -5.30 -34.19
CA ASN A 104 2.62 -4.29 -34.22
C ASN A 104 2.90 -3.59 -32.88
N LYS A 105 2.68 -4.27 -31.75
CA LYS A 105 3.06 -3.75 -30.43
C LYS A 105 4.56 -3.92 -30.19
N SER A 106 5.23 -2.82 -29.87
CA SER A 106 6.59 -2.85 -29.33
C SER A 106 6.62 -3.60 -27.98
N GLY A 107 7.76 -4.20 -27.63
CA GLY A 107 7.91 -4.92 -26.36
C GLY A 107 7.48 -4.12 -25.13
N ARG A 108 7.68 -2.79 -25.13
CA ARG A 108 7.20 -1.90 -24.05
C ARG A 108 5.67 -1.85 -23.94
N LYS A 109 4.95 -1.85 -25.06
CA LYS A 109 3.47 -1.87 -25.07
C LYS A 109 2.96 -3.24 -24.58
N LEU A 110 3.63 -4.32 -24.97
CA LEU A 110 3.32 -5.68 -24.52
C LEU A 110 3.37 -5.80 -22.98
N LEU A 111 4.46 -5.32 -22.35
CA LEU A 111 4.63 -5.38 -20.90
C LEU A 111 3.64 -4.52 -20.10
N LYS A 112 2.94 -3.59 -20.76
CA LYS A 112 1.88 -2.78 -20.13
C LYS A 112 0.50 -3.43 -20.25
N GLN A 113 0.32 -4.35 -21.18
CA GLN A 113 -0.94 -4.98 -21.48
C GLN A 113 -1.17 -6.19 -20.56
N THR A 114 -2.38 -6.27 -20.01
CA THR A 114 -2.84 -7.46 -19.28
C THR A 114 -3.05 -8.62 -20.24
N ASN A 115 -2.88 -9.86 -19.79
CA ASN A 115 -3.02 -11.06 -20.64
C ASN A 115 -2.06 -11.04 -21.86
N SER A 116 -0.92 -10.36 -21.73
CA SER A 116 0.01 -10.17 -22.85
C SER A 116 0.65 -11.47 -23.32
N LEU A 117 0.86 -12.45 -22.44
CA LEU A 117 1.44 -13.74 -22.82
C LEU A 117 0.45 -14.60 -23.60
N ILE A 118 -0.82 -14.69 -23.18
CA ILE A 118 -1.83 -15.45 -23.95
C ILE A 118 -2.04 -14.83 -25.35
N LEU A 119 -2.09 -13.50 -25.45
CA LEU A 119 -2.20 -12.81 -26.74
C LEU A 119 -1.00 -13.05 -27.64
N LEU A 120 0.21 -13.04 -27.06
CA LEU A 120 1.44 -13.38 -27.78
C LEU A 120 1.37 -14.80 -28.34
N LYS A 121 0.88 -15.77 -27.55
CA LYS A 121 0.73 -17.17 -27.97
C LYS A 121 -0.29 -17.31 -29.10
N ILE A 122 -1.43 -16.62 -29.03
CA ILE A 122 -2.42 -16.57 -30.12
C ILE A 122 -1.77 -16.05 -31.40
N ASN A 123 -1.06 -14.91 -31.34
CA ASN A 123 -0.42 -14.32 -32.51
C ASN A 123 0.66 -15.23 -33.11
N ILE A 124 1.49 -15.87 -32.28
CA ILE A 124 2.48 -16.86 -32.74
C ILE A 124 1.77 -18.01 -33.45
N LEU A 125 0.71 -18.55 -32.86
CA LEU A 125 0.00 -19.70 -33.41
C LEU A 125 -0.63 -19.39 -34.77
N LEU A 126 -1.23 -18.20 -34.93
CA LEU A 126 -1.77 -17.74 -36.21
C LEU A 126 -0.69 -17.63 -37.29
N GLN A 127 0.49 -17.11 -36.93
CA GLN A 127 1.61 -16.96 -37.87
C GLN A 127 2.23 -18.30 -38.27
N GLU A 128 2.53 -19.16 -37.30
CA GLU A 128 3.20 -20.45 -37.53
C GLU A 128 2.31 -21.43 -38.30
N LYS A 129 1.00 -21.45 -38.01
CA LYS A 129 0.04 -22.27 -38.75
C LYS A 129 -0.50 -21.60 -40.02
N LYS A 130 -0.10 -20.35 -40.31
CA LYS A 130 -0.59 -19.54 -41.44
C LYS A 130 -2.12 -19.51 -41.53
N MET A 131 -2.79 -19.35 -40.38
CA MET A 131 -4.25 -19.34 -40.30
C MET A 131 -4.78 -17.92 -40.52
N GLU A 132 -5.91 -17.82 -41.21
CA GLU A 132 -6.70 -16.59 -41.27
C GLU A 132 -7.79 -16.66 -40.19
N LEU A 133 -7.81 -15.70 -39.26
CA LEU A 133 -8.76 -15.68 -38.16
C LEU A 133 -9.85 -14.63 -38.39
N ILE A 134 -11.10 -15.08 -38.38
CA ILE A 134 -12.30 -14.26 -38.40
C ILE A 134 -12.99 -14.39 -37.03
N LEU A 135 -13.13 -13.26 -36.33
CA LEU A 135 -13.82 -13.19 -35.04
C LEU A 135 -15.17 -12.53 -35.23
N GLU A 136 -16.25 -13.24 -34.91
CA GLU A 136 -17.60 -12.72 -34.96
C GLU A 136 -18.20 -12.63 -33.56
N LYS A 137 -18.75 -11.44 -33.27
CA LYS A 137 -19.47 -11.24 -32.03
C LYS A 137 -20.86 -11.87 -32.13
N VAL A 138 -21.15 -12.81 -31.26
CA VAL A 138 -22.52 -13.27 -31.00
C VAL A 138 -23.13 -12.50 -29.84
N LYS A 139 -24.46 -12.38 -29.83
CA LYS A 139 -25.17 -11.68 -28.77
C LYS A 139 -25.39 -12.67 -27.62
N GLY A 140 -24.87 -12.36 -26.44
CA GLY A 140 -25.09 -13.21 -25.26
C GLY A 140 -26.59 -13.44 -25.02
N HIS A 141 -26.96 -14.69 -24.72
CA HIS A 141 -28.33 -15.14 -24.47
C HIS A 141 -29.31 -14.87 -25.62
N SER A 142 -28.87 -14.95 -26.87
CA SER A 142 -29.74 -14.76 -28.05
C SER A 142 -30.46 -16.01 -28.53
N GLY A 143 -30.37 -17.15 -27.83
CA GLY A 143 -30.93 -18.43 -28.29
C GLY A 143 -30.07 -19.15 -29.33
N ASP A 144 -28.79 -18.79 -29.50
CA ASP A 144 -27.86 -19.57 -30.33
C ASP A 144 -27.43 -20.82 -29.55
N ALA A 145 -27.93 -21.97 -29.98
CA ALA A 145 -27.72 -23.25 -29.30
C ALA A 145 -26.23 -23.64 -29.16
N MET A 146 -25.36 -23.25 -30.09
CA MET A 146 -23.92 -23.57 -30.00
C MET A 146 -23.20 -22.62 -29.04
N ASN A 147 -23.61 -21.35 -29.00
CA ASN A 147 -23.09 -20.42 -28.00
C ASN A 147 -23.53 -20.81 -26.57
N GLU A 148 -24.79 -21.17 -26.39
CA GLU A 148 -25.31 -21.66 -25.10
C GLU A 148 -24.58 -22.92 -24.65
N MET A 149 -24.27 -23.83 -25.58
CA MET A 149 -23.44 -24.99 -25.27
C MET A 149 -22.02 -24.62 -24.83
N ALA A 150 -21.38 -23.63 -25.47
CA ALA A 150 -20.06 -23.17 -25.05
C ALA A 150 -20.08 -22.57 -23.63
N ASP A 151 -21.12 -21.79 -23.30
CA ASP A 151 -21.36 -21.22 -21.97
C ASP A 151 -21.57 -22.31 -20.91
N GLU A 152 -22.41 -23.31 -21.20
CA GLU A 152 -22.63 -24.47 -20.32
C GLU A 152 -21.35 -25.27 -20.08
N LEU A 153 -20.54 -25.50 -21.12
CA LEU A 153 -19.25 -26.16 -20.98
C LEU A 153 -18.28 -25.36 -20.11
N ALA A 154 -18.25 -24.03 -20.25
CA ALA A 154 -17.41 -23.15 -19.44
C ALA A 154 -17.91 -23.04 -17.98
N LYS A 155 -19.17 -23.32 -17.69
CA LYS A 155 -19.73 -23.28 -16.31
C LYS A 155 -19.68 -24.63 -15.59
N SER A 156 -19.70 -25.74 -16.32
CA SER A 156 -19.78 -27.10 -15.77
C SER A 156 -18.44 -27.63 -15.23
N THR A 157 -17.35 -26.85 -15.34
CA THR A 157 -15.96 -27.33 -15.20
C THR A 157 -15.40 -27.40 -13.78
N GLY A 158 -16.21 -27.10 -12.75
CA GLY A 158 -15.81 -27.12 -11.34
C GLY A 158 -15.20 -28.45 -10.83
N ASN A 159 -15.23 -29.53 -11.62
CA ASN A 159 -14.69 -30.85 -11.30
C ASN A 159 -13.70 -31.44 -12.34
N SER A 160 -13.26 -30.70 -13.36
CA SER A 160 -12.31 -31.25 -14.35
C SER A 160 -10.84 -31.20 -13.88
N ASN A 161 -10.07 -32.25 -14.15
CA ASN A 161 -8.62 -32.29 -13.85
C ASN A 161 -7.76 -31.58 -14.92
N HIS A 162 -8.38 -30.88 -15.88
CA HIS A 162 -7.70 -30.31 -17.04
C HIS A 162 -7.33 -28.84 -16.80
N TYR A 163 -6.11 -28.58 -16.33
CA TYR A 163 -5.65 -27.22 -16.04
C TYR A 163 -4.88 -26.58 -17.19
N PHE A 164 -5.32 -25.40 -17.61
CA PHE A 164 -4.55 -24.56 -18.52
C PHE A 164 -3.35 -23.93 -17.80
N ASN A 165 -2.15 -24.23 -18.28
CA ASN A 165 -0.92 -23.73 -17.72
C ASN A 165 -0.22 -22.75 -18.67
N ASN A 166 -0.31 -21.45 -18.36
CA ASN A 166 0.26 -20.41 -19.22
C ASN A 166 1.76 -20.16 -18.98
N ARG A 167 2.62 -21.19 -18.89
CA ARG A 167 4.06 -20.97 -18.76
C ARG A 167 4.66 -20.34 -20.03
N PHE A 168 5.68 -19.51 -19.85
CA PHE A 168 6.50 -18.99 -20.93
C PHE A 168 7.61 -20.01 -21.24
N ASN A 169 7.38 -20.86 -22.24
CA ASN A 169 8.30 -21.93 -22.62
C ASN A 169 8.96 -21.71 -23.99
N TYR A 170 8.61 -20.64 -24.70
CA TYR A 170 9.03 -20.42 -26.08
C TYR A 170 9.24 -18.93 -26.32
N SER A 171 10.43 -18.58 -26.82
CA SER A 171 10.79 -17.24 -27.27
C SER A 171 10.73 -17.17 -28.79
N ASN A 172 10.18 -16.11 -29.36
CA ASN A 172 10.30 -15.81 -30.79
C ASN A 172 11.21 -14.58 -31.01
N ARG A 173 11.44 -14.18 -32.27
CA ARG A 173 12.25 -12.99 -32.59
C ARG A 173 11.72 -11.71 -31.93
N THR A 174 10.41 -11.62 -31.74
CA THR A 174 9.70 -10.44 -31.21
C THR A 174 9.77 -10.34 -29.68
N VAL A 175 9.77 -11.48 -28.97
CA VAL A 175 9.79 -11.55 -27.50
C VAL A 175 10.79 -12.61 -27.06
N ARG A 176 12.01 -12.16 -26.74
CA ARG A 176 13.12 -13.01 -26.28
C ARG A 176 13.00 -13.43 -24.82
N PHE A 177 12.29 -12.65 -24.01
CA PHE A 177 12.10 -12.92 -22.59
C PHE A 177 10.72 -12.41 -22.14
N PHE A 178 10.19 -13.01 -21.08
CA PHE A 178 8.96 -12.56 -20.43
C PHE A 178 9.18 -12.48 -18.92
N PRO A 179 8.76 -11.39 -18.25
CA PRO A 179 8.98 -11.25 -16.82
C PRO A 179 8.15 -12.27 -16.03
N ILE A 180 8.81 -12.91 -15.07
CA ILE A 180 8.20 -13.89 -14.17
C ILE A 180 8.38 -13.47 -12.72
N PHE A 181 7.42 -13.83 -11.88
CA PHE A 181 7.51 -13.75 -10.43
C PHE A 181 7.33 -15.15 -9.85
N LYS A 182 8.38 -15.73 -9.25
CA LYS A 182 8.35 -17.10 -8.70
C LYS A 182 7.80 -18.13 -9.69
N GLN A 183 8.36 -18.16 -10.91
CA GLN A 183 7.94 -19.02 -12.03
C GLN A 183 6.56 -18.72 -12.62
N ILE A 184 5.84 -17.70 -12.15
CA ILE A 184 4.55 -17.28 -12.68
C ILE A 184 4.76 -16.09 -13.62
N PRO A 185 4.35 -16.17 -14.90
CA PRO A 185 4.39 -15.02 -15.80
C PRO A 185 3.55 -13.85 -15.28
N ILE A 186 4.13 -12.65 -15.35
CA ILE A 186 3.45 -11.42 -14.94
C ILE A 186 2.55 -10.96 -16.08
N GLU A 187 1.30 -11.44 -16.10
CA GLU A 187 0.28 -11.06 -17.08
C GLU A 187 -0.54 -9.83 -16.65
N TYR A 188 0.04 -9.05 -15.74
CA TYR A 188 -0.44 -7.75 -15.31
C TYR A 188 0.43 -6.64 -15.94
N ASN A 189 -0.01 -5.39 -15.86
CA ASN A 189 0.85 -4.27 -16.24
C ASN A 189 2.13 -4.28 -15.37
N LEU A 190 3.29 -4.51 -16.00
CA LEU A 190 4.55 -4.74 -15.28
C LEU A 190 4.92 -3.57 -14.35
N ARG A 191 4.73 -2.33 -14.80
CA ARG A 191 5.01 -1.15 -13.96
C ARG A 191 4.09 -1.11 -12.74
N LYS A 192 2.79 -1.36 -12.92
CA LYS A 192 1.85 -1.42 -11.80
C LYS A 192 2.15 -2.59 -10.86
N PHE A 193 2.61 -3.72 -11.39
CA PHE A 193 3.04 -4.88 -10.61
C PHE A 193 4.27 -4.54 -9.75
N ILE A 194 5.32 -3.98 -10.35
CA ILE A 194 6.54 -3.57 -9.62
C ILE A 194 6.22 -2.51 -8.57
N LYS A 195 5.44 -1.48 -8.93
CA LYS A 195 4.97 -0.47 -7.99
C LYS A 195 4.26 -1.15 -6.82
N THR A 196 3.30 -2.02 -7.10
CA THR A 196 2.56 -2.80 -6.09
C THR A 196 3.48 -3.64 -5.20
N LEU A 197 4.49 -4.31 -5.75
CA LEU A 197 5.46 -5.08 -4.98
C LEU A 197 6.28 -4.20 -4.02
N MET A 198 6.86 -3.10 -4.52
CA MET A 198 7.68 -2.19 -3.70
C MET A 198 6.87 -1.56 -2.58
N ASN A 199 5.67 -1.14 -2.92
CA ASN A 199 4.67 -0.67 -2.00
C ASN A 199 4.38 -1.67 -0.87
N THR A 200 4.12 -2.91 -1.25
CA THR A 200 3.84 -3.99 -0.31
C THR A 200 5.03 -4.26 0.61
N ARG A 201 6.25 -4.16 0.08
CA ARG A 201 7.47 -4.25 0.88
C ARG A 201 7.55 -3.13 1.92
N VAL A 202 7.36 -1.87 1.52
CA VAL A 202 7.35 -0.73 2.45
C VAL A 202 6.28 -0.90 3.54
N ALA A 203 5.09 -1.38 3.17
CA ALA A 203 4.04 -1.72 4.12
C ALA A 203 4.46 -2.81 5.13
N ALA A 204 5.11 -3.85 4.63
CA ALA A 204 5.63 -4.95 5.44
C ALA A 204 6.69 -4.46 6.42
N GLU A 205 7.66 -3.66 5.96
CA GLU A 205 8.69 -3.05 6.79
C GLU A 205 8.08 -2.19 7.89
N TRP A 206 7.14 -1.30 7.54
CA TRP A 206 6.44 -0.47 8.51
C TRP A 206 5.67 -1.32 9.53
N SER A 207 4.99 -2.38 9.10
CA SER A 207 4.18 -3.22 10.00
C SER A 207 4.98 -4.00 11.05
N ILE A 208 6.28 -4.22 10.83
CA ILE A 208 7.16 -4.98 11.73
C ILE A 208 7.89 -4.04 12.70
N LEU A 209 7.72 -2.72 12.58
CA LEU A 209 8.28 -1.80 13.57
C LEU A 209 7.66 -2.06 14.94
N LYS A 210 8.50 -2.20 15.98
CA LYS A 210 8.06 -2.37 17.39
C LYS A 210 7.06 -1.29 17.82
N THR A 211 7.18 -0.08 17.27
CA THR A 211 6.25 1.04 17.52
C THR A 211 4.82 0.78 17.04
N ASN A 212 4.59 -0.27 16.25
CA ASN A 212 3.31 -0.68 15.71
C ASN A 212 2.74 -1.96 16.35
N GLU A 213 3.45 -2.56 17.30
CA GLU A 213 2.95 -3.66 18.12
C GLU A 213 2.03 -3.08 19.20
N TYR A 214 0.73 -3.38 19.12
CA TYR A 214 -0.26 -3.01 20.13
C TYR A 214 -1.10 -4.23 20.46
N GLU A 215 -1.31 -4.47 21.75
CA GLU A 215 -2.30 -5.43 22.24
C GLU A 215 -3.72 -4.89 21.99
N THR A 216 -3.90 -3.56 22.03
CA THR A 216 -5.19 -2.91 21.83
C THR A 216 -5.47 -2.61 20.35
N PRO A 217 -6.68 -2.95 19.85
CA PRO A 217 -7.01 -2.68 18.44
C PRO A 217 -7.17 -1.18 18.17
N ILE A 218 -6.44 -0.68 17.17
CA ILE A 218 -6.43 0.74 16.78
C ILE A 218 -7.33 1.00 15.56
N ASN A 219 -8.17 2.04 15.62
CA ASN A 219 -8.92 2.53 14.47
C ASN A 219 -8.07 3.48 13.62
N TRP A 220 -7.30 2.91 12.69
CA TRP A 220 -6.37 3.64 11.82
C TRP A 220 -7.03 4.67 10.92
N ASN A 221 -8.32 4.51 10.59
CA ASN A 221 -9.02 5.47 9.72
C ASN A 221 -9.02 6.87 10.35
N ILE A 222 -9.09 6.96 11.68
CA ILE A 222 -9.10 8.23 12.40
C ILE A 222 -7.73 8.92 12.29
N THR A 223 -6.65 8.21 12.62
CA THR A 223 -5.27 8.71 12.51
C THR A 223 -4.95 9.20 11.10
N TRP A 224 -5.38 8.44 10.08
CA TRP A 224 -5.14 8.86 8.70
C TRP A 224 -5.96 10.08 8.31
N ASN A 225 -7.23 10.17 8.71
CA ASN A 225 -8.03 11.37 8.47
C ASN A 225 -7.40 12.60 9.11
N LEU A 226 -6.84 12.48 10.32
CA LEU A 226 -6.05 13.54 10.96
C LEU A 226 -4.87 13.96 10.06
N ILE A 227 -4.03 13.01 9.64
CA ILE A 227 -2.86 13.30 8.79
C ILE A 227 -3.29 13.93 7.45
N TYR A 228 -4.38 13.46 6.84
CA TYR A 228 -4.88 13.97 5.57
C TYR A 228 -5.32 15.43 5.63
N ARG A 229 -5.85 15.92 6.76
CA ARG A 229 -6.21 17.34 6.93
C ARG A 229 -5.04 18.29 6.68
N TYR A 230 -3.82 17.82 6.90
CA TYR A 230 -2.60 18.62 6.77
C TYR A 230 -1.76 18.24 5.54
N LYS A 231 -2.15 17.20 4.79
CA LYS A 231 -1.40 16.66 3.65
C LYS A 231 -1.88 17.20 2.28
N GLY A 232 -3.07 17.80 2.21
CA GLY A 232 -3.62 18.37 0.99
C GLY A 232 -2.66 19.40 0.37
N PHE A 233 -2.38 19.23 -0.92
CA PHE A 233 -1.42 19.99 -1.72
C PHE A 233 -1.45 21.49 -1.42
N ASN A 234 -0.24 22.02 -1.24
CA ASN A 234 0.14 23.32 -0.70
C ASN A 234 0.25 23.28 0.84
N CYS A 235 1.49 23.21 1.33
CA CYS A 235 1.85 23.74 2.64
C CYS A 235 1.54 25.26 2.65
N ILE A 236 0.25 25.62 2.70
CA ILE A 236 -0.23 27.01 2.63
C ILE A 236 0.21 27.80 3.85
N SER A 237 0.63 27.12 4.93
CA SER A 237 1.25 27.77 6.07
C SER A 237 2.33 26.92 6.73
N VAL A 238 3.38 27.60 7.16
CA VAL A 238 4.47 27.06 7.99
C VAL A 238 3.91 26.41 9.27
N LYS A 239 2.86 27.00 9.87
CA LYS A 239 2.19 26.45 11.08
C LYS A 239 1.60 25.06 10.83
N LYS A 240 0.88 24.85 9.72
CA LYS A 240 0.29 23.55 9.36
C LYS A 240 1.36 22.49 9.10
N TYR A 241 2.44 22.87 8.42
CA TYR A 241 3.57 21.98 8.16
C TYR A 241 4.25 21.52 9.46
N TRP A 242 4.57 22.43 10.38
CA TRP A 242 5.16 22.07 11.67
C TRP A 242 4.24 21.23 12.55
N HIS A 243 2.92 21.43 12.43
CA HIS A 243 1.94 20.57 13.10
C HIS A 243 1.92 19.15 12.52
N LEU A 244 1.95 19.02 11.20
CA LEU A 244 2.08 17.71 10.54
C LEU A 244 3.36 16.97 10.95
N ILE A 245 4.51 17.67 11.01
CA ILE A 245 5.76 17.10 11.54
C ILE A 245 5.56 16.61 12.97
N PHE A 246 4.90 17.41 13.82
CA PHE A 246 4.67 17.06 15.21
C PHE A 246 3.79 15.81 15.35
N ILE A 247 2.66 15.75 14.63
CA ILE A 247 1.79 14.57 14.56
C ILE A 247 2.58 13.35 14.09
N THR A 248 3.41 13.50 13.05
CA THR A 248 4.22 12.41 12.50
C THR A 248 5.24 11.90 13.52
N LYS A 249 5.89 12.80 14.26
CA LYS A 249 6.83 12.43 15.33
C LYS A 249 6.13 11.76 16.52
N LEU A 250 4.93 12.21 16.90
CA LEU A 250 4.10 11.53 17.91
C LEU A 250 3.77 10.10 17.46
N PHE A 251 3.21 9.98 16.24
CA PHE A 251 2.82 8.72 15.63
C PHE A 251 3.95 7.70 15.54
N ALA A 252 5.13 8.16 15.13
CA ALA A 252 6.33 7.34 14.99
C ALA A 252 7.08 7.13 16.32
N LYS A 253 6.57 7.66 17.45
CA LYS A 253 7.21 7.61 18.75
C LYS A 253 8.62 8.22 18.74
N LEU A 254 8.84 9.30 17.99
CA LEU A 254 10.15 9.94 17.76
C LEU A 254 10.36 11.26 18.51
N LEU A 255 9.40 11.70 19.34
CA LEU A 255 9.61 12.89 20.17
C LEU A 255 10.79 12.69 21.14
N PRO A 256 11.63 13.72 21.36
CA PRO A 256 12.80 13.65 22.22
C PRO A 256 12.43 13.70 23.72
N ILE A 257 11.72 12.67 24.20
CA ILE A 257 11.46 12.43 25.63
C ILE A 257 12.67 11.77 26.29
N GLY A 258 12.77 11.81 27.62
CA GLY A 258 13.93 11.32 28.38
C GLY A 258 14.38 9.92 28.00
N THR A 259 13.46 8.95 27.97
CA THR A 259 13.77 7.56 27.54
C THR A 259 14.40 7.49 26.14
N ILE A 260 13.92 8.31 25.19
CA ILE A 260 14.40 8.35 23.81
C ILE A 260 15.73 9.09 23.70
N LEU A 261 15.91 10.16 24.48
CA LEU A 261 17.17 10.90 24.56
C LEU A 261 18.28 10.01 25.12
N LEU A 262 18.00 9.31 26.22
CA LEU A 262 18.89 8.33 26.83
C LEU A 262 19.24 7.20 25.85
N GLN A 263 18.25 6.63 25.16
CA GLN A 263 18.46 5.59 24.16
C GLN A 263 19.38 6.06 23.01
N LYS A 264 19.23 7.30 22.55
CA LYS A 264 20.01 7.84 21.42
C LYS A 264 21.41 8.29 21.82
N LYS A 265 21.58 8.86 23.01
CA LYS A 265 22.84 9.41 23.51
C LYS A 265 23.02 9.11 25.01
N PRO A 266 23.33 7.84 25.38
CA PRO A 266 23.42 7.42 26.76
C PRO A 266 24.40 8.27 27.59
N ASN A 267 25.56 8.59 27.02
CA ASN A 267 26.62 9.34 27.71
C ASN A 267 26.21 10.78 28.06
N ILE A 268 25.30 11.39 27.29
CA ILE A 268 24.88 12.78 27.48
C ILE A 268 23.69 12.87 28.43
N TYR A 269 22.76 11.91 28.34
CA TYR A 269 21.48 11.96 29.04
C TYR A 269 21.34 10.90 30.14
N LYS A 270 22.44 10.29 30.61
CA LYS A 270 22.44 9.28 31.69
C LYS A 270 21.69 9.73 32.96
N ASP A 271 21.84 11.00 33.33
CA ASP A 271 21.24 11.59 34.52
C ASP A 271 19.99 12.42 34.17
N PHE A 272 19.43 12.22 32.97
CA PHE A 272 18.26 12.96 32.52
C PHE A 272 17.00 12.43 33.19
N VAL A 273 16.45 13.26 34.06
CA VAL A 273 15.14 13.07 34.69
C VAL A 273 14.16 14.12 34.18
N CYS A 274 12.88 13.93 34.46
CA CYS A 274 11.85 14.89 34.07
C CYS A 274 12.21 16.29 34.57
N PRO A 275 12.42 17.27 33.68
CA PRO A 275 12.85 18.61 34.07
C PRO A 275 11.70 19.47 34.60
N ARG A 276 10.49 18.91 34.69
CA ARG A 276 9.26 19.60 35.09
C ARG A 276 8.81 19.22 36.50
N CYS A 277 8.98 17.96 36.92
CA CYS A 277 8.68 17.55 38.29
C CYS A 277 9.95 17.45 39.12
N ASN A 278 9.90 17.93 40.35
CA ASN A 278 11.02 17.86 41.30
C ASN A 278 11.20 16.46 41.93
N ALA A 279 10.65 15.41 41.31
CA ALA A 279 10.54 14.08 41.88
C ALA A 279 11.66 13.10 41.45
N ASN A 280 12.68 13.57 40.73
CA ASN A 280 13.78 12.75 40.20
C ASN A 280 13.31 11.48 39.44
N LYS A 281 12.20 11.61 38.69
CA LYS A 281 11.58 10.50 37.95
C LYS A 281 12.05 10.45 36.50
N GLU A 282 12.16 9.24 35.95
CA GLU A 282 12.40 9.03 34.53
C GLU A 282 11.26 9.62 33.68
N GLU A 283 11.61 10.34 32.61
CA GLU A 283 10.61 10.92 31.71
C GLU A 283 10.18 9.93 30.62
N SER A 284 9.10 9.20 30.90
CA SER A 284 8.38 8.34 29.96
C SER A 284 7.07 8.99 29.47
N ARG A 285 6.39 8.38 28.50
CA ARG A 285 5.06 8.84 28.05
C ARG A 285 4.01 8.76 29.16
N TYR A 286 4.04 7.67 29.93
CA TYR A 286 3.19 7.51 31.11
C TYR A 286 3.46 8.62 32.12
N HIS A 287 4.74 8.95 32.32
CA HIS A 287 5.11 10.05 33.20
C HIS A 287 4.51 11.39 32.75
N PHE A 288 4.38 11.70 31.45
CA PHE A 288 3.73 12.96 31.02
C PHE A 288 2.30 13.10 31.57
N ILE A 289 1.57 12.00 31.70
CA ILE A 289 0.19 12.01 32.18
C ILE A 289 0.15 12.13 33.69
N GLU A 290 0.97 11.35 34.40
CA GLU A 290 1.02 11.33 35.87
C GLU A 290 1.89 12.42 36.50
N CYS A 291 2.65 13.17 35.71
CA CYS A 291 3.59 14.18 36.19
C CYS A 291 2.87 15.21 37.05
N ASP A 292 3.34 15.42 38.28
CA ASP A 292 2.75 16.38 39.22
C ASP A 292 2.68 17.80 38.63
N ALA A 293 3.68 18.18 37.83
CA ALA A 293 3.73 19.48 37.15
C ALA A 293 2.67 19.64 36.04
N ASN A 294 2.08 18.54 35.56
CA ASN A 294 1.06 18.52 34.51
C ASN A 294 -0.35 18.22 35.06
N LYS A 295 -0.47 17.80 36.32
CA LYS A 295 -1.75 17.38 36.93
C LYS A 295 -2.86 18.43 36.81
N LYS A 296 -2.51 19.72 36.95
CA LYS A 296 -3.44 20.85 36.78
C LYS A 296 -3.71 21.22 35.30
N LEU A 297 -2.83 20.82 34.38
CA LEU A 297 -2.94 21.15 32.96
C LEU A 297 -3.88 20.22 32.20
N TRP A 298 -3.95 18.94 32.58
CA TRP A 298 -4.82 17.96 31.91
C TRP A 298 -6.32 18.31 31.98
N PRO A 299 -6.88 18.78 33.11
CA PRO A 299 -8.25 19.29 33.14
C PRO A 299 -8.46 20.50 32.22
N ILE A 300 -7.48 21.40 32.13
CA ILE A 300 -7.55 22.57 31.24
C ILE A 300 -7.56 22.12 29.77
N ILE A 301 -6.68 21.17 29.41
CA ILE A 301 -6.64 20.57 28.07
C ILE A 301 -7.99 19.92 27.74
N LYS A 302 -8.56 19.16 28.68
CA LYS A 302 -9.86 18.51 28.49
C LYS A 302 -10.98 19.51 28.23
N ASN A 303 -11.05 20.60 28.99
CA ASN A 303 -12.06 21.65 28.78
C ASN A 303 -11.89 22.32 27.41
N LYS A 304 -10.66 22.71 27.04
CA LYS A 304 -10.39 23.29 25.72
C LYS A 304 -10.76 22.34 24.57
N MET A 305 -10.51 21.04 24.75
CA MET A 305 -10.94 20.04 23.78
C MET A 305 -12.47 19.97 23.63
N GLN A 306 -13.20 20.11 24.74
CA GLN A 306 -14.66 20.15 24.68
C GLN A 306 -15.14 21.40 23.93
N ASP A 307 -14.58 22.56 24.25
CA ASP A 307 -14.91 23.83 23.61
C ASP A 307 -14.67 23.79 22.08
N ASP A 308 -13.56 23.19 21.64
CA ASP A 308 -13.25 23.01 20.21
C ASP A 308 -14.24 22.09 19.49
N LEU A 309 -14.80 21.10 20.20
CA LEU A 309 -15.63 20.04 19.62
C LEU A 309 -17.11 20.36 19.56
N VAL A 310 -17.64 21.15 20.51
CA VAL A 310 -19.04 21.58 20.53
C VAL A 310 -19.52 22.09 19.16
N PRO A 311 -18.84 23.06 18.51
CA PRO A 311 -19.30 23.58 17.21
C PRO A 311 -19.18 22.54 16.08
N ILE A 312 -18.26 21.59 16.17
CA ILE A 312 -18.09 20.52 15.19
C ILE A 312 -19.23 19.51 15.30
N ILE A 313 -19.59 19.11 16.51
CA ILE A 313 -20.68 18.17 16.78
C ILE A 313 -22.03 18.76 16.37
N GLN A 314 -22.26 20.05 16.66
CA GLN A 314 -23.47 20.76 16.22
C GLN A 314 -23.61 20.72 14.69
N LYS A 315 -22.52 20.95 13.95
CA LYS A 315 -22.52 20.86 12.48
C LYS A 315 -22.71 19.44 11.93
N LEU A 316 -22.31 18.41 12.66
CA LEU A 316 -22.40 17.02 12.21
C LEU A 316 -23.77 16.38 12.49
N ASN A 317 -24.51 16.87 13.48
CA ASN A 317 -25.77 16.28 13.93
C ASN A 317 -27.02 16.78 13.19
N ASP A 318 -26.91 17.78 12.30
CA ASP A 318 -28.00 18.35 11.50
C ASP A 318 -29.27 18.75 12.30
N SER A 319 -29.19 18.78 13.64
CA SER A 319 -30.31 19.00 14.56
C SER A 319 -30.00 20.19 15.48
N PRO A 320 -30.82 21.26 15.44
CA PRO A 320 -30.62 22.47 16.24
C PRO A 320 -30.92 22.30 17.74
N GLU A 321 -31.39 21.13 18.19
CA GLU A 321 -31.90 20.93 19.56
C GLU A 321 -30.88 20.43 20.58
N ASN A 322 -29.67 20.01 20.16
CA ASN A 322 -28.65 19.61 21.13
C ASN A 322 -28.00 20.85 21.76
N SER A 323 -28.50 21.27 22.92
CA SER A 323 -27.84 22.28 23.74
C SER A 323 -26.36 21.91 23.98
N SER A 324 -25.48 22.91 24.03
CA SER A 324 -24.04 22.72 24.32
C SER A 324 -23.80 21.87 25.57
N LYS A 325 -24.70 21.99 26.55
CA LYS A 325 -24.70 21.20 27.79
C LYS A 325 -24.84 19.69 27.53
N ILE A 326 -25.78 19.26 26.68
CA ILE A 326 -25.97 17.83 26.32
C ILE A 326 -24.74 17.28 25.58
N ILE A 327 -24.13 18.09 24.72
CA ILE A 327 -22.91 17.71 23.99
C ILE A 327 -21.75 17.50 24.97
N SER A 328 -21.57 18.41 25.93
CA SER A 328 -20.56 18.30 26.98
C SER A 328 -20.79 17.09 27.88
N GLU A 329 -22.04 16.77 28.22
CA GLU A 329 -22.40 15.56 28.97
C GLU A 329 -22.01 14.29 28.20
N LYS A 330 -22.33 14.21 26.90
CA LYS A 330 -21.91 13.10 26.03
C LYS A 330 -20.39 12.98 25.89
N LEU A 331 -19.68 14.10 25.78
CA LEU A 331 -18.21 14.12 25.75
C LEU A 331 -17.62 13.63 27.09
N ASN A 332 -18.21 14.04 28.22
CA ASN A 332 -17.81 13.54 29.54
C ASN A 332 -18.13 12.05 29.71
N GLN A 333 -19.19 11.53 29.10
CA GLN A 333 -19.47 10.09 29.12
C GLN A 333 -18.35 9.28 28.46
N ILE A 334 -17.79 9.78 27.36
CA ILE A 334 -16.74 9.10 26.58
C ILE A 334 -15.34 9.31 27.18
N LEU A 335 -15.03 10.55 27.58
CA LEU A 335 -13.72 10.93 28.13
C LEU A 335 -13.62 10.77 29.65
N GLY A 336 -14.66 10.25 30.31
CA GLY A 336 -14.78 10.18 31.77
C GLY A 336 -15.21 11.52 32.40
N SER A 337 -15.71 11.49 33.64
CA SER A 337 -15.95 12.71 34.43
C SER A 337 -14.65 13.19 35.09
N GLN A 338 -14.67 14.31 35.83
CA GLN A 338 -13.51 14.74 36.63
C GLN A 338 -13.10 13.71 37.71
N HIS A 339 -14.01 12.79 38.08
CA HIS A 339 -13.81 11.78 39.11
C HIS A 339 -13.45 10.39 38.54
N ASP A 340 -13.48 10.20 37.21
CA ASP A 340 -13.22 8.92 36.53
C ASP A 340 -11.92 9.03 35.70
N ASN A 341 -10.77 9.00 36.40
CA ASN A 341 -9.46 9.40 35.88
C ASN A 341 -8.87 8.43 34.84
N ASN A 342 -9.33 7.18 34.81
CA ASN A 342 -8.72 6.12 34.00
C ASN A 342 -9.09 6.24 32.51
N LYS A 343 -10.34 6.54 32.16
CA LYS A 343 -10.78 6.67 30.75
C LYS A 343 -10.06 7.80 30.01
N PHE A 344 -9.91 8.95 30.66
CA PHE A 344 -9.20 10.09 30.07
C PHE A 344 -7.71 9.77 29.91
N THR A 345 -7.11 9.13 30.92
CA THR A 345 -5.71 8.70 30.89
C THR A 345 -5.46 7.72 29.74
N ASP A 346 -6.30 6.71 29.57
CA ASP A 346 -6.22 5.73 28.49
C ASP A 346 -6.34 6.39 27.11
N PHE A 347 -7.28 7.34 26.98
CA PHE A 347 -7.39 8.15 25.77
C PHE A 347 -6.11 8.94 25.51
N CYS A 348 -5.58 9.65 26.50
CA CYS A 348 -4.36 10.45 26.38
C CYS A 348 -3.14 9.59 25.98
N LEU A 349 -2.97 8.40 26.56
CA LEU A 349 -1.86 7.49 26.22
C LEU A 349 -1.83 7.18 24.72
N LEU A 350 -2.98 6.89 24.12
CA LEU A 350 -3.09 6.63 22.70
C LEU A 350 -3.06 7.91 21.86
N ALA A 351 -3.65 9.00 22.35
CA ALA A 351 -3.67 10.29 21.65
C ALA A 351 -2.26 10.87 21.49
N LEU A 352 -1.38 10.66 22.47
CA LEU A 352 0.06 11.00 22.41
C LEU A 352 0.87 10.09 21.45
N GLU A 353 0.20 9.17 20.78
CA GLU A 353 0.73 8.38 19.67
C GLU A 353 -0.09 8.60 18.39
N ALA A 354 -0.92 9.66 18.37
CA ALA A 354 -1.87 10.00 17.32
C ALA A 354 -2.82 8.84 16.99
N LYS A 355 -3.27 8.07 17.99
CA LYS A 355 -4.07 6.84 17.83
C LYS A 355 -5.34 6.90 18.67
N ILE A 356 -6.36 6.16 18.22
CA ILE A 356 -7.62 5.95 18.95
C ILE A 356 -7.98 4.46 18.88
N ASN A 357 -8.41 3.90 20.02
CA ASN A 357 -8.86 2.51 20.14
C ASN A 357 -10.19 2.30 19.38
N THR A 358 -10.36 1.14 18.73
CA THR A 358 -11.62 0.78 18.06
C THR A 358 -12.83 0.77 19.00
N ASN A 359 -12.66 0.38 20.26
CA ASN A 359 -13.73 0.37 21.26
C ASN A 359 -14.17 1.80 21.58
N PHE A 360 -13.22 2.72 21.78
CA PHE A 360 -13.52 4.15 21.93
C PHE A 360 -14.31 4.69 20.72
N SER A 361 -13.89 4.29 19.51
CA SER A 361 -14.59 4.66 18.28
C SER A 361 -16.02 4.13 18.20
N LYS A 362 -16.28 2.90 18.67
CA LYS A 362 -17.61 2.28 18.71
C LYS A 362 -18.52 2.99 19.73
N ILE A 363 -18.00 3.25 20.93
CA ILE A 363 -18.72 3.95 22.00
C ILE A 363 -19.11 5.36 21.52
N SER A 364 -18.16 6.12 20.96
CA SER A 364 -18.43 7.45 20.39
C SER A 364 -19.55 7.42 19.35
N LYS A 365 -19.51 6.45 18.43
CA LYS A 365 -20.54 6.30 17.39
C LYS A 365 -21.93 6.10 17.98
N GLN A 366 -22.04 5.24 19.00
CA GLN A 366 -23.30 4.94 19.69
C GLN A 366 -23.79 6.15 20.49
N THR A 367 -22.92 6.78 21.28
CA THR A 367 -23.27 7.95 22.12
C THR A 367 -23.79 9.13 21.31
N PHE A 368 -23.19 9.39 20.14
CA PHE A 368 -23.59 10.51 19.29
C PHE A 368 -24.58 10.13 18.18
N GLY A 369 -24.92 8.86 17.99
CA GLY A 369 -25.83 8.41 16.93
C GLY A 369 -25.31 8.70 15.51
N LEU A 370 -23.99 8.71 15.31
CA LEU A 370 -23.36 9.16 14.06
C LEU A 370 -23.18 8.03 13.05
N SER A 371 -23.18 8.38 11.76
CA SER A 371 -22.69 7.50 10.70
C SER A 371 -21.18 7.24 10.86
N GLU A 372 -20.66 6.17 10.25
CA GLU A 372 -19.23 5.82 10.35
C GLU A 372 -18.31 6.96 9.86
N SER A 373 -18.66 7.59 8.74
CA SER A 373 -17.89 8.71 8.18
C SER A 373 -17.91 9.93 9.09
N LYS A 374 -19.08 10.32 9.64
CA LYS A 374 -19.21 11.45 10.57
C LYS A 374 -18.45 11.19 11.87
N ASN A 375 -18.50 9.98 12.41
CA ASN A 375 -17.76 9.60 13.62
C ASN A 375 -16.24 9.64 13.41
N ILE A 376 -15.74 9.18 12.26
CA ILE A 376 -14.31 9.27 11.93
C ILE A 376 -13.84 10.75 11.89
N LEU A 377 -14.66 11.65 11.32
CA LEU A 377 -14.35 13.09 11.28
C LEU A 377 -14.34 13.71 12.68
N LEU A 378 -15.34 13.38 13.51
CA LEU A 378 -15.41 13.84 14.90
C LEU A 378 -14.17 13.42 15.69
N LEU A 379 -13.84 12.13 15.65
CA LEU A 379 -12.72 11.58 16.41
C LEU A 379 -11.36 12.07 15.90
N ALA A 380 -11.24 12.35 14.60
CA ALA A 380 -10.04 13.00 14.07
C ALA A 380 -9.89 14.44 14.58
N SER A 381 -10.99 15.17 14.77
CA SER A 381 -10.98 16.50 15.40
C SER A 381 -10.64 16.46 16.88
N LEU A 382 -11.19 15.48 17.61
CA LEU A 382 -10.88 15.27 19.04
C LEU A 382 -9.39 14.98 19.23
N LEU A 383 -8.84 14.11 18.39
CA LEU A 383 -7.42 13.77 18.41
C LEU A 383 -6.54 14.99 18.06
N ASP A 384 -6.93 15.77 17.06
CA ASP A 384 -6.19 16.98 16.66
C ASP A 384 -6.16 18.02 17.79
N SER A 385 -7.33 18.31 18.39
CA SER A 385 -7.46 19.24 19.50
C SER A 385 -6.62 18.80 20.70
N CYS A 386 -6.64 17.51 21.05
CA CYS A 386 -5.78 16.97 22.11
C CYS A 386 -4.29 17.21 21.81
N ILE A 387 -3.84 16.94 20.58
CA ILE A 387 -2.45 17.11 20.16
C ILE A 387 -2.03 18.59 20.19
N ILE A 388 -2.91 19.50 19.73
CA ILE A 388 -2.67 20.96 19.75
C ILE A 388 -2.48 21.45 21.19
N HIS A 389 -3.44 21.16 22.08
CA HIS A 389 -3.39 21.64 23.46
C HIS A 389 -2.28 20.97 24.26
N PHE A 390 -1.99 19.69 24.03
CA PHE A 390 -0.80 19.03 24.58
C PHE A 390 0.49 19.73 24.14
N LYS A 391 0.60 20.06 22.85
CA LYS A 391 1.78 20.73 22.31
C LYS A 391 2.01 22.08 23.00
N GLU A 392 0.95 22.87 23.10
CA GLU A 392 1.03 24.23 23.62
C GLU A 392 1.24 24.28 25.14
N LEU A 393 0.46 23.50 25.90
CA LEU A 393 0.43 23.62 27.35
C LEU A 393 1.46 22.75 28.07
N ILE A 394 1.87 21.61 27.49
CA ILE A 394 2.79 20.66 28.13
C ILE A 394 4.11 20.56 27.38
N TRP A 395 4.06 20.30 26.07
CA TRP A 395 5.26 19.99 25.30
C TRP A 395 6.22 21.18 25.17
N LEU A 396 5.72 22.36 24.80
CA LEU A 396 6.56 23.57 24.65
C LEU A 396 7.20 24.00 25.98
N PRO A 397 6.48 24.12 27.11
CA PRO A 397 7.10 24.39 28.41
C PRO A 397 8.14 23.33 28.82
N ARG A 398 7.88 22.05 28.55
CA ARG A 398 8.85 20.98 28.78
C ARG A 398 10.11 21.14 27.93
N CYS A 399 9.97 21.52 26.66
CA CYS A 399 11.12 21.78 25.79
C CYS A 399 12.00 22.90 26.34
N ASN A 400 11.40 23.98 26.83
CA ASN A 400 12.14 25.07 27.47
C ASN A 400 12.90 24.59 28.73
N ALA A 401 12.24 23.79 29.57
CA ALA A 401 12.88 23.20 30.76
C ALA A 401 14.04 22.25 30.39
N THR A 402 13.90 21.48 29.32
CA THR A 402 14.96 20.60 28.79
C THR A 402 16.15 21.41 28.30
N VAL A 403 15.92 22.50 27.57
CA VAL A 403 16.98 23.41 27.11
C VAL A 403 17.71 24.04 28.30
N ALA A 404 17.00 24.44 29.35
CA ALA A 404 17.61 24.95 30.58
C ALA A 404 18.48 23.89 31.27
N TRP A 405 17.99 22.65 31.39
CA TRP A 405 18.73 21.52 31.94
C TRP A 405 20.02 21.23 31.15
N GLU A 406 19.96 21.28 29.82
CA GLU A 406 21.11 21.06 28.94
C GLU A 406 22.15 22.18 29.08
N LYS A 407 21.70 23.44 29.14
CA LYS A 407 22.58 24.60 29.37
C LYS A 407 23.31 24.51 30.70
N ALA A 408 22.60 24.12 31.77
CA ALA A 408 23.20 23.94 33.10
C ALA A 408 24.30 22.85 33.14
N ARG A 409 24.29 21.93 32.18
CA ARG A 409 25.28 20.84 32.05
C ARG A 409 26.27 21.06 30.90
N ASN A 410 26.32 22.27 30.33
CA ASN A 410 27.19 22.63 29.22
C ASN A 410 27.03 21.75 27.97
N ILE A 411 25.84 21.16 27.77
CA ILE A 411 25.54 20.33 26.60
C ILE A 411 25.21 21.25 25.42
N ARG A 412 26.10 21.30 24.41
CA ARG A 412 25.94 22.13 23.21
C ARG A 412 25.31 21.33 22.08
N ARG A 413 24.84 22.05 21.06
CA ARG A 413 24.26 21.44 19.85
C ARG A 413 25.21 20.45 19.18
N LYS A 414 26.51 20.77 19.13
CA LYS A 414 27.55 19.90 18.54
C LYS A 414 27.71 18.56 19.26
N ASP A 415 27.47 18.52 20.57
CA ASP A 415 27.61 17.30 21.37
C ASP A 415 26.50 16.29 21.03
N LYS A 416 25.36 16.80 20.55
CA LYS A 416 24.19 16.00 20.13
C LYS A 416 24.33 15.43 18.72
N LEU A 417 25.28 15.92 17.91
CA LEU A 417 25.55 15.42 16.57
C LEU A 417 26.30 14.08 16.65
N ASN A 418 26.17 13.23 15.63
CA ASN A 418 26.92 11.96 15.58
C ASN A 418 28.32 12.19 14.99
N ARG A 419 29.34 11.51 15.53
CA ARG A 419 30.75 11.65 15.08
C ARG A 419 30.94 11.39 13.57
N SER A 420 30.04 10.64 12.94
CA SER A 420 30.04 10.35 11.50
C SER A 420 29.73 11.57 10.62
N GLU A 421 29.04 12.60 11.11
CA GLU A 421 28.73 13.81 10.33
C GLU A 421 29.96 14.71 10.08
N ASN A 422 31.09 14.45 10.75
CA ASN A 422 32.35 15.17 10.55
C ASN A 422 33.25 14.54 9.46
N MET A 423 33.07 13.26 9.08
CA MET A 423 33.89 12.62 8.03
C MET A 423 33.37 12.91 6.61
N ASP A 424 32.06 13.14 6.45
CA ASP A 424 31.46 13.42 5.14
C ASP A 424 31.79 14.83 4.59
N ARG A 425 32.31 15.73 5.44
CA ARG A 425 32.80 17.04 4.98
C ARG A 425 34.20 16.95 4.35
N TYR A 426 34.98 15.93 4.67
CA TYR A 426 36.34 15.77 4.13
C TYR A 426 36.36 15.07 2.75
N TYR A 427 35.31 14.32 2.39
CA TYR A 427 35.22 13.64 1.09
C TYR A 427 34.47 14.42 0.00
N LYS A 428 33.93 15.61 0.30
CA LYS A 428 33.24 16.47 -0.68
C LYS A 428 34.11 17.56 -1.32
N SER A 429 35.39 17.71 -0.95
CA SER A 429 36.25 18.77 -1.52
C SER A 429 37.17 18.32 -2.67
N SER A 430 37.16 17.05 -3.08
CA SER A 430 38.06 16.53 -4.13
C SER A 430 37.43 16.39 -5.51
N HIS A 431 36.22 16.91 -5.75
CA HIS A 431 35.54 16.88 -7.06
C HIS A 431 35.33 18.24 -7.74
N GLN A 432 35.97 19.31 -7.25
CA GLN A 432 35.98 20.60 -7.96
C GLN A 432 37.21 20.82 -8.86
N ASN A 433 38.19 19.90 -8.90
CA ASN A 433 39.39 20.05 -9.74
C ASN A 433 39.32 19.41 -11.14
N SER A 434 38.14 19.10 -11.68
CA SER A 434 38.02 18.56 -13.05
C SER A 434 37.15 19.39 -14.00
N LYS A 435 36.99 20.70 -13.74
CA LYS A 435 36.35 21.64 -14.69
C LYS A 435 37.22 22.81 -15.13
N HIS A 436 38.53 22.73 -14.95
CA HIS A 436 39.48 23.75 -15.43
C HIS A 436 40.11 23.47 -16.80
N LEU A 437 39.59 22.52 -17.60
CA LEU A 437 39.88 22.45 -19.03
C LEU A 437 38.58 22.49 -19.82
N ARG A 438 38.14 23.71 -20.13
CA ARG A 438 37.30 24.14 -21.27
C ARG A 438 36.52 25.39 -20.86
N GLN A 439 37.21 26.53 -20.84
CA GLN A 439 36.68 27.86 -21.19
C GLN A 439 37.80 28.87 -20.95
N ASP A 440 38.85 28.78 -21.78
CA ASP A 440 39.68 29.93 -22.09
C ASP A 440 38.98 30.72 -23.21
N LYS A 441 39.11 32.05 -23.14
CA LYS A 441 38.44 33.13 -23.91
C LYS A 441 37.06 33.47 -23.31
N GLN A 442 36.80 34.64 -22.73
CA GLN A 442 37.28 35.99 -23.10
C GLN A 442 36.98 36.99 -21.94
N TYR A 443 38.01 37.76 -21.54
CA TYR A 443 38.03 39.15 -21.00
C TYR A 443 37.06 39.58 -19.85
N LEU A 444 37.57 39.86 -18.63
CA LEU A 444 38.09 41.16 -18.11
C LEU A 444 37.06 42.28 -17.92
N LYS A 445 36.57 42.50 -16.68
CA LYS A 445 36.90 43.69 -15.85
C LYS A 445 36.21 43.67 -14.48
N GLU A 446 36.94 44.26 -13.53
CA GLU A 446 36.74 44.47 -12.10
C GLU A 446 35.38 45.09 -11.71
N ASN A 447 34.86 44.71 -10.53
CA ASN A 447 34.78 45.60 -9.36
C ASN A 447 34.26 44.90 -8.09
N ASN A 448 34.68 45.46 -6.97
CA ASN A 448 34.74 44.91 -5.61
C ASN A 448 33.43 44.88 -4.80
N LEU A 449 33.49 44.06 -3.73
CA LEU A 449 32.98 44.30 -2.36
C LEU A 449 31.48 44.05 -2.02
N ILE A 450 31.22 42.93 -1.33
CA ILE A 450 30.82 42.79 0.10
C ILE A 450 29.93 41.56 0.32
N ASP A 451 30.36 40.77 1.31
CA ASP A 451 29.75 39.55 1.83
C ASP A 451 28.49 39.86 2.66
N SER A 452 27.35 39.26 2.29
CA SER A 452 26.23 39.04 3.22
C SER A 452 25.49 37.77 2.81
N GLN A 453 25.62 36.74 3.66
CA GLN A 453 25.06 35.41 3.49
C GLN A 453 23.52 35.41 3.49
N GLU A 454 22.93 35.16 2.32
CA GLU A 454 21.63 34.49 2.19
C GLU A 454 21.84 32.97 2.24
N TYR A 455 21.16 32.27 3.14
CA TYR A 455 21.04 30.81 3.07
C TYR A 455 19.75 30.44 2.34
N GLN A 456 19.92 29.99 1.10
CA GLN A 456 18.89 29.37 0.29
C GLN A 456 19.33 27.96 -0.18
N ILE A 457 18.39 27.01 -0.02
CA ILE A 457 18.08 25.79 -0.80
C ILE A 457 18.97 24.51 -0.73
N VAL A 458 18.24 23.38 -0.79
CA VAL A 458 18.43 22.11 -1.56
C VAL A 458 18.71 20.84 -0.74
N VAL A 459 18.18 19.75 -1.31
CA VAL A 459 17.64 18.49 -0.79
C VAL A 459 18.15 17.34 -1.72
N LEU A 460 18.34 16.12 -1.15
CA LEU A 460 18.50 14.76 -1.76
C LEU A 460 19.80 14.50 -2.57
N ASP A 461 20.39 13.31 -2.72
CA ASP A 461 20.06 11.91 -2.36
C ASP A 461 21.33 11.01 -2.49
N ASP A 462 21.15 9.71 -2.16
CA ASP A 462 21.92 8.50 -2.53
C ASP A 462 23.04 7.96 -1.61
N ILE A 463 22.82 6.72 -1.10
CA ILE A 463 23.80 5.81 -0.49
C ILE A 463 23.91 4.56 -1.37
N PRO A 464 25.12 4.06 -1.74
CA PRO A 464 25.27 2.83 -2.51
C PRO A 464 25.10 1.57 -1.66
N ILE A 465 24.51 0.53 -2.27
CA ILE A 465 24.40 -0.83 -1.74
C ILE A 465 25.61 -1.64 -2.21
N GLU A 466 26.46 -2.12 -1.30
CA GLU A 466 27.40 -3.21 -1.60
C GLU A 466 26.70 -4.57 -1.45
N GLN A 467 26.67 -5.33 -2.54
CA GLN A 467 26.38 -6.76 -2.53
C GLN A 467 27.64 -7.51 -2.12
N LYS A 468 27.57 -8.34 -1.06
CA LYS A 468 28.46 -9.50 -0.92
C LYS A 468 27.63 -10.78 -1.06
N SER A 469 28.16 -11.66 -1.91
CA SER A 469 27.64 -12.97 -2.27
C SER A 469 28.02 -14.05 -1.26
N VAL A 470 27.37 -15.21 -1.45
CA VAL A 470 27.79 -16.59 -1.09
C VAL A 470 27.04 -17.26 0.07
N GLN A 471 26.15 -18.16 -0.37
CA GLN A 471 25.85 -19.56 0.03
C GLN A 471 25.50 -19.96 1.47
N SER A 472 24.70 -21.02 1.48
CA SER A 472 24.01 -21.73 2.54
C SER A 472 24.93 -22.39 3.57
N GLU A 473 24.53 -22.35 4.85
CA GLU A 473 24.33 -23.55 5.66
C GLU A 473 23.68 -23.21 7.01
N THR A 474 23.02 -24.23 7.56
CA THR A 474 22.13 -24.24 8.71
C THR A 474 22.82 -23.96 10.06
N SER A 475 22.13 -23.17 10.90
CA SER A 475 21.93 -23.32 12.36
C SER A 475 22.14 -22.03 13.17
N LEU A 476 21.07 -21.65 13.88
CA LEU A 476 21.02 -20.98 15.19
C LEU A 476 22.07 -19.89 15.49
N ASN A 477 21.99 -18.79 14.74
CA ASN A 477 22.10 -17.45 15.30
C ASN A 477 21.52 -16.50 14.25
N GLU A 478 20.19 -16.44 14.16
CA GLU A 478 19.55 -15.53 13.20
C GLU A 478 19.93 -14.09 13.56
N ASN A 479 20.84 -13.51 12.78
CA ASN A 479 21.11 -12.09 12.82
C ASN A 479 19.76 -11.36 12.75
N PRO A 480 19.40 -10.54 13.77
CA PRO A 480 18.06 -9.96 13.88
C PRO A 480 17.69 -9.09 12.68
N ILE A 481 18.70 -8.57 11.96
CA ILE A 481 18.53 -7.85 10.70
C ILE A 481 18.09 -8.81 9.58
N LEU A 482 18.78 -9.96 9.43
CA LEU A 482 18.42 -11.01 8.47
C LEU A 482 17.03 -11.60 8.75
N SER A 483 16.71 -11.85 10.02
CA SER A 483 15.38 -12.31 10.45
C SER A 483 14.29 -11.28 10.11
N LYS A 484 14.56 -9.98 10.31
CA LYS A 484 13.65 -8.90 9.90
C LYS A 484 13.44 -8.88 8.38
N PHE A 485 14.50 -8.94 7.58
CA PHE A 485 14.39 -8.96 6.12
C PHE A 485 13.61 -10.17 5.62
N HIS A 486 13.84 -11.34 6.21
CA HIS A 486 13.08 -12.55 5.89
C HIS A 486 11.59 -12.39 6.21
N ARG A 487 11.25 -11.87 7.39
CA ARG A 487 9.85 -11.60 7.78
C ARG A 487 9.16 -10.58 6.86
N VAL A 488 9.87 -9.51 6.47
CA VAL A 488 9.39 -8.52 5.49
C VAL A 488 9.15 -9.18 4.14
N GLY A 489 10.13 -9.95 3.66
CA GLY A 489 10.08 -10.66 2.38
C GLY A 489 8.92 -11.64 2.32
N LYS A 490 8.73 -12.45 3.36
CA LYS A 490 7.60 -13.40 3.49
C LYS A 490 6.25 -12.66 3.45
N LYS A 491 6.10 -11.61 4.25
CA LYS A 491 4.89 -10.79 4.25
C LYS A 491 4.57 -10.18 2.88
N ALA A 492 5.57 -9.63 2.20
CA ALA A 492 5.38 -9.07 0.87
C ALA A 492 5.04 -10.17 -0.16
N HIS A 493 5.68 -11.32 -0.05
CA HIS A 493 5.40 -12.48 -0.89
C HIS A 493 3.95 -12.96 -0.74
N ASP A 494 3.49 -13.20 0.49
CA ASP A 494 2.12 -13.67 0.76
C ASP A 494 1.07 -12.73 0.15
N GLN A 495 1.31 -11.41 0.22
CA GLN A 495 0.45 -10.41 -0.40
C GLN A 495 0.45 -10.46 -1.93
N MET A 496 1.61 -10.66 -2.55
CA MET A 496 1.70 -10.82 -4.01
C MET A 496 1.03 -12.11 -4.47
N CYS A 497 1.13 -13.19 -3.70
CA CYS A 497 0.41 -14.42 -3.99
C CYS A 497 -1.11 -14.20 -4.00
N LEU A 498 -1.65 -13.43 -3.06
CA LEU A 498 -3.09 -13.08 -3.04
C LEU A 498 -3.51 -12.22 -4.24
N LEU A 499 -2.67 -11.26 -4.64
CA LEU A 499 -2.90 -10.48 -5.86
C LEU A 499 -2.95 -11.39 -7.09
N ILE A 500 -2.03 -12.35 -7.19
CA ILE A 500 -1.97 -13.27 -8.32
C ILE A 500 -3.16 -14.22 -8.30
N SER A 501 -3.52 -14.80 -7.15
CA SER A 501 -4.56 -15.83 -7.07
C SER A 501 -5.96 -15.27 -7.22
N ASN A 502 -6.24 -14.10 -6.65
CA ASN A 502 -7.60 -13.59 -6.48
C ASN A 502 -7.83 -12.25 -7.18
N ASN A 503 -6.80 -11.69 -7.85
CA ASN A 503 -6.80 -10.28 -8.30
C ASN A 503 -7.20 -9.31 -7.17
N TRP A 504 -6.95 -9.74 -5.92
CA TRP A 504 -7.46 -9.09 -4.72
C TRP A 504 -6.34 -8.91 -3.70
N TRP A 505 -6.48 -7.87 -2.90
CA TRP A 505 -5.48 -7.45 -1.94
C TRP A 505 -5.92 -7.78 -0.52
N TYR A 506 -5.01 -8.30 0.30
CA TYR A 506 -5.28 -8.43 1.72
C TYR A 506 -5.26 -7.07 2.42
N SER A 507 -6.22 -6.97 3.34
CA SER A 507 -6.65 -5.82 4.12
C SER A 507 -5.58 -5.20 5.03
N TRP A 508 -4.59 -5.94 5.55
CA TRP A 508 -3.59 -5.32 6.43
C TRP A 508 -2.72 -4.33 5.66
N ALA A 509 -2.24 -4.68 4.45
CA ALA A 509 -1.56 -3.74 3.58
C ALA A 509 -2.60 -2.81 2.98
N TYR A 510 -3.47 -3.21 2.05
CA TYR A 510 -4.26 -2.27 1.22
C TYR A 510 -5.30 -1.40 1.93
N LYS A 511 -6.03 -1.87 2.95
CA LYS A 511 -6.97 -0.99 3.67
C LYS A 511 -6.22 0.06 4.50
N LYS A 512 -5.03 -0.28 5.01
CA LYS A 512 -4.09 0.71 5.55
C LYS A 512 -3.41 1.48 4.42
N THR A 513 -2.97 0.85 3.33
CA THR A 513 -1.89 1.30 2.45
C THR A 513 -2.23 1.64 1.02
N LYS A 514 -3.40 1.29 0.48
CA LYS A 514 -3.91 1.92 -0.76
C LYS A 514 -3.95 3.44 -0.60
N LYS A 515 -4.23 3.89 0.63
CA LYS A 515 -4.15 5.27 1.11
C LYS A 515 -2.73 5.69 1.55
N ILE A 516 -1.95 4.82 2.20
CA ILE A 516 -0.55 5.13 2.64
C ILE A 516 0.42 5.30 1.47
N ILE A 517 0.33 4.52 0.41
CA ILE A 517 1.47 4.32 -0.48
C ILE A 517 1.40 5.11 -1.77
N ASN A 518 0.21 5.28 -2.35
CA ASN A 518 0.08 6.16 -3.50
C ASN A 518 0.49 7.61 -3.17
N ASN A 519 0.57 7.95 -1.87
CA ASN A 519 0.72 9.33 -1.41
C ASN A 519 1.92 9.58 -0.48
N VAL A 520 2.70 8.59 -0.02
CA VAL A 520 3.84 8.81 0.93
C VAL A 520 5.22 8.52 0.33
N VAL A 521 5.33 7.65 -0.68
CA VAL A 521 6.65 7.21 -1.20
C VAL A 521 7.02 7.84 -2.54
N ILE A 522 6.17 8.71 -3.11
CA ILE A 522 6.48 9.39 -4.37
C ILE A 522 7.09 10.79 -4.14
N ASP A 523 6.89 11.42 -2.98
CA ASP A 523 7.29 12.81 -2.73
C ASP A 523 7.91 13.05 -1.33
N LEU A 524 8.36 12.00 -0.65
CA LEU A 524 9.40 12.07 0.40
C LEU A 524 10.66 11.47 -0.19
#